data_AF-A0AAW1UAU3-F1
#
_entry.id   AF-A0AAW1UAU3-F1
#
_cell.length_a   1.000
_cell.length_b   1.000
_cell.length_c   1.000
_cell.angle_alpha   90.00
_cell.angle_beta   90.00
_cell.angle_gamma   90.00
#
_symmetry.space_group_name_H-M   'P 1'
#
loop_
_entity.id
_entity.type
_entity.pdbx_description
1 polymer ?
#
loop_
_entity_poly.entity_id
_entity_poly.type
_entity_poly.pdbx_seq_one_letter_code
_entity_poly.pdbx_strand_id
1 'polypeptide(L)'
;MHGESPYRLMFGPDICGPGTKKVHVILNHNDKNHLINKEISCKDDEYTHVYTLIIKPDNTYEVLIDGEKKESGSLEEDWDILPPKKIKDPEAKKPEDWDDKETIPDPDDKKPEDWDKPEHIPDPDATKPEDWDDEMDGEWEAPMIDNPEYKGEWSPKQIDNPAYKGPWIHPEIDNPEYKPEPKLYAQKEICAIGLDLWQVKSGTIFDNILITDDVEYAQKAIANLKATQEGEKKMKEEQEKEEKEAQEKKEEKKEEDEDDEDADDEESKVPPVEELDHDEL
;
A
#
# COMPACT_ATOMS: atom_id res chain seq x y z
N MET A 1 32.00 3.79 11.64
CA MET A 1 30.53 3.78 11.72
C MET A 1 30.01 3.21 10.41
N HIS A 2 29.08 2.27 10.46
CA HIS A 2 28.46 1.58 9.32
C HIS A 2 27.05 1.12 9.71
N GLY A 3 26.25 0.62 8.76
CA GLY A 3 24.81 0.39 8.95
C GLY A 3 24.43 -0.65 10.00
N GLU A 4 25.38 -1.49 10.41
CA GLU A 4 25.19 -2.49 11.47
C GLU A 4 25.74 -2.04 12.83
N SER A 5 26.32 -0.82 12.90
CA SER A 5 26.78 -0.25 14.16
C SER A 5 25.59 -0.13 15.12
N PRO A 6 25.68 -0.64 16.37
CA PRO A 6 24.59 -0.54 17.32
C PRO A 6 24.21 0.92 17.59
N TYR A 7 22.92 1.22 17.50
CA TYR A 7 22.35 2.53 17.79
C TYR A 7 21.27 2.41 18.86
N ARG A 8 20.95 3.53 19.52
CA ARG A 8 19.91 3.59 20.55
C ARG A 8 18.56 4.04 20.00
N LEU A 9 18.62 4.93 19.03
CA LEU A 9 17.50 5.59 18.39
C LEU A 9 17.88 5.85 16.93
N MET A 10 16.96 5.59 16.02
CA MET A 10 17.03 6.08 14.64
C MET A 10 15.74 6.84 14.34
N PHE A 11 15.90 8.08 13.89
CA PHE A 11 14.79 8.96 13.59
C PHE A 11 15.09 9.80 12.34
N GLY A 12 14.15 9.85 11.42
CA GLY A 12 14.27 10.69 10.22
C GLY A 12 13.45 10.19 9.04
N PRO A 13 13.34 11.00 7.98
CA PRO A 13 12.64 10.62 6.75
C PRO A 13 13.43 9.56 5.96
N ASP A 14 12.70 8.65 5.33
CA ASP A 14 13.21 7.65 4.40
C ASP A 14 12.33 7.60 3.16
N ILE A 15 12.98 7.81 2.02
CA ILE A 15 12.35 7.89 0.71
C ILE A 15 13.07 6.92 -0.22
N CYS A 16 12.36 5.84 -0.60
CA CYS A 16 12.85 4.84 -1.53
C CYS A 16 11.76 4.54 -2.58
N GLY A 17 11.84 5.23 -3.71
CA GLY A 17 10.88 5.11 -4.81
C GLY A 17 9.48 5.61 -4.45
N PRO A 18 8.46 5.26 -5.26
CA PRO A 18 7.09 5.72 -5.01
C PRO A 18 6.41 5.00 -3.83
N GLY A 19 6.91 3.83 -3.41
CA GLY A 19 6.28 3.00 -2.39
C GLY A 19 6.76 3.22 -0.96
N THR A 20 7.93 3.83 -0.75
CA THR A 20 8.48 4.07 0.60
C THR A 20 8.68 5.56 0.80
N LYS A 21 7.80 6.19 1.56
CA LYS A 21 7.88 7.60 1.99
C LYS A 21 7.41 7.73 3.43
N LYS A 22 8.30 7.41 4.36
CA LYS A 22 7.94 7.35 5.78
C LYS A 22 9.02 7.95 6.67
N VAL A 23 8.62 8.38 7.86
CA VAL A 23 9.53 8.76 8.93
C VAL A 23 9.80 7.51 9.77
N HIS A 24 11.06 7.09 9.84
CA HIS A 24 11.46 6.06 10.78
C HIS A 24 11.48 6.62 12.19
N VAL A 25 10.95 5.83 13.12
CA VAL A 25 11.14 6.02 14.57
C VAL A 25 11.45 4.64 15.13
N ILE A 26 12.74 4.34 15.27
CA ILE A 26 13.22 3.02 15.69
C ILE A 26 13.86 3.14 17.05
N LEU A 27 13.36 2.36 18.02
CA LEU A 27 13.87 2.31 19.37
C LEU A 27 14.64 1.02 19.58
N ASN A 28 15.83 1.13 20.16
CA ASN A 28 16.58 -0.03 20.61
C ASN A 28 16.15 -0.40 22.04
N HIS A 29 15.72 -1.63 22.23
CA HIS A 29 15.42 -2.20 23.55
C HIS A 29 15.96 -3.63 23.61
N ASN A 30 16.70 -3.96 24.68
CA ASN A 30 17.38 -5.26 24.84
C ASN A 30 18.18 -5.70 23.61
N ASP A 31 18.94 -4.75 23.02
CA ASP A 31 19.79 -4.94 21.83
C ASP A 31 19.01 -5.34 20.55
N LYS A 32 17.69 -5.18 20.55
CA LYS A 32 16.83 -5.34 19.39
C LYS A 32 16.27 -3.99 18.94
N ASN A 33 16.24 -3.78 17.63
CA ASN A 33 15.66 -2.58 17.02
C ASN A 33 14.17 -2.82 16.74
N HIS A 34 13.30 -2.00 17.33
CA HIS A 34 11.86 -2.06 17.17
C HIS A 34 11.41 -0.87 16.32
N LEU A 35 10.78 -1.15 15.19
CA LEU A 35 10.17 -0.14 14.33
C LEU A 35 8.82 0.27 14.92
N ILE A 36 8.46 1.53 14.74
CA ILE A 36 7.12 2.01 15.05
C ILE A 36 6.08 1.29 14.16
N ASN A 37 4.97 0.88 14.76
CA ASN A 37 3.89 0.19 14.07
C ASN A 37 3.02 1.15 13.22
N LYS A 38 3.04 2.44 13.56
CA LYS A 38 2.32 3.49 12.84
C LYS A 38 3.10 3.99 11.63
N GLU A 39 2.40 4.21 10.53
CA GLU A 39 2.97 4.83 9.34
C GLU A 39 2.90 6.36 9.44
N ILE A 40 4.08 6.99 9.47
CA ILE A 40 4.20 8.45 9.50
C ILE A 40 4.73 8.90 8.15
N SER A 41 3.93 9.64 7.38
CA SER A 41 4.38 10.16 6.07
C SER A 41 5.46 11.23 6.24
N CYS A 42 6.53 11.11 5.44
CA CYS A 42 7.55 12.15 5.34
C CYS A 42 7.22 13.16 4.24
N LYS A 43 7.93 14.27 4.22
CA LYS A 43 7.91 15.26 3.14
C LYS A 43 8.86 14.85 2.03
N ASP A 44 8.46 15.07 0.79
CA ASP A 44 9.16 14.64 -0.42
C ASP A 44 9.32 15.76 -1.46
N ASP A 45 9.09 17.01 -1.06
CA ASP A 45 9.38 18.18 -1.88
C ASP A 45 10.86 18.63 -1.74
N GLU A 46 11.24 19.71 -2.43
CA GLU A 46 12.62 20.21 -2.48
C GLU A 46 12.95 21.22 -1.37
N TYR A 47 12.01 21.49 -0.45
CA TYR A 47 12.16 22.51 0.59
C TYR A 47 12.75 21.95 1.88
N THR A 48 13.25 22.86 2.71
CA THR A 48 13.76 22.53 4.04
C THR A 48 12.60 22.18 4.97
N HIS A 49 12.63 20.97 5.54
CA HIS A 49 11.67 20.49 6.54
C HIS A 49 12.33 20.16 7.87
N VAL A 50 11.62 20.46 8.96
CA VAL A 50 12.12 20.22 10.32
C VAL A 50 11.41 19.01 10.94
N TYR A 51 12.17 17.95 11.23
CA TYR A 51 11.67 16.75 11.89
C TYR A 51 12.04 16.78 13.38
N THR A 52 11.04 16.63 14.24
CA THR A 52 11.24 16.63 15.71
C THR A 52 10.64 15.37 16.31
N LEU A 53 11.43 14.68 17.13
CA LEU A 53 10.97 13.58 17.97
C LEU A 53 11.08 14.00 19.44
N ILE A 54 9.98 13.87 20.18
CA ILE A 54 9.93 14.12 21.61
C ILE A 54 9.59 12.80 22.29
N ILE A 55 10.42 12.36 23.23
CA ILE A 55 10.17 11.19 24.06
C ILE A 55 10.11 11.67 25.51
N LYS A 56 9.04 11.32 26.23
CA LYS A 56 8.76 11.79 27.59
C LYS A 56 8.97 10.67 28.63
N PRO A 57 9.24 11.04 29.90
CA PRO A 57 9.42 10.07 31.00
C PRO A 57 8.19 9.23 31.35
N ASP A 58 7.01 9.58 30.84
CA ASP A 58 5.75 8.87 31.05
C ASP A 58 5.50 7.78 29.97
N ASN A 59 6.56 7.36 29.26
CA ASN A 59 6.49 6.42 28.12
C ASN A 59 5.62 6.94 26.97
N THR A 60 5.47 8.25 26.80
CA THR A 60 4.81 8.83 25.62
C THR A 60 5.81 9.44 24.64
N TYR A 61 5.39 9.55 23.39
CA TYR A 61 6.18 10.21 22.35
C TYR A 61 5.31 11.10 21.48
N GLU A 62 5.95 12.06 20.82
CA GLU A 62 5.35 12.93 19.82
C GLU A 62 6.31 13.10 18.65
N VAL A 63 5.78 13.01 17.43
CA VAL A 63 6.51 13.32 16.20
C VAL A 63 5.90 14.57 15.57
N LEU A 64 6.74 15.57 15.35
CA LEU A 64 6.36 16.82 14.71
C LEU A 64 7.14 17.00 13.41
N ILE A 65 6.46 17.52 12.39
CA ILE A 65 7.06 17.94 11.12
C ILE A 65 6.69 19.41 10.92
N ASP A 66 7.70 20.27 10.73
CA ASP A 66 7.57 21.73 10.63
C ASP A 66 6.88 22.40 11.84
N GLY A 67 7.05 21.78 13.01
CA GLY A 67 6.41 22.20 14.26
C GLY A 67 4.94 21.80 14.39
N GLU A 68 4.37 21.12 13.40
CA GLU A 68 3.03 20.54 13.48
C GLU A 68 3.11 19.10 13.99
N LYS A 69 2.26 18.75 14.97
CA LYS A 69 2.12 17.38 15.45
C LYS A 69 1.55 16.50 14.35
N LYS A 70 2.31 15.48 13.94
CA LYS A 70 1.88 14.47 12.96
C LYS A 70 1.47 13.17 13.63
N GLU A 71 2.15 12.79 14.69
CA GLU A 71 1.83 11.56 15.43
C GLU A 71 2.11 11.74 16.93
N SER A 72 1.36 11.03 17.77
CA SER A 72 1.61 10.93 19.21
C SER A 72 0.96 9.69 19.79
N GLY A 73 1.60 9.10 20.80
CA GLY A 73 1.04 7.94 21.47
C GLY A 73 1.92 7.45 22.62
N SER A 74 1.72 6.19 22.99
CA SER A 74 2.51 5.53 24.01
C SER A 74 3.52 4.57 23.38
N LEU A 75 4.70 4.47 23.97
CA LEU A 75 5.76 3.57 23.53
C LEU A 75 5.35 2.09 23.65
N GLU A 76 4.45 1.76 24.58
CA GLU A 76 3.96 0.40 24.81
C GLU A 76 2.96 -0.09 23.77
N GLU A 77 2.20 0.82 23.15
CA GLU A 77 1.15 0.48 22.18
C GLU A 77 1.64 0.59 20.73
N ASP A 78 2.50 1.58 20.46
CA ASP A 78 2.93 1.90 19.11
C ASP A 78 4.22 1.17 18.69
N TRP A 79 4.83 0.38 19.59
CA TRP A 79 5.92 -0.55 19.27
C TRP A 79 5.70 -1.91 19.91
N ASP A 80 6.10 -2.95 19.19
CA ASP A 80 6.11 -4.33 19.68
C ASP A 80 7.35 -4.60 20.56
N ILE A 81 7.52 -3.84 21.65
CA ILE A 81 8.64 -4.02 22.59
C ILE A 81 8.27 -5.01 23.71
N LEU A 82 7.08 -4.85 24.28
CA LEU A 82 6.56 -5.72 25.32
C LEU A 82 5.62 -6.77 24.73
N PRO A 83 5.49 -7.96 25.35
CA PRO A 83 4.50 -8.94 24.93
C PRO A 83 3.08 -8.37 25.05
N PRO A 84 2.10 -8.87 24.28
CA PRO A 84 0.75 -8.32 24.27
C PRO A 84 0.11 -8.45 25.65
N LYS A 85 -0.66 -7.43 26.06
CA LYS A 85 -1.35 -7.41 27.37
C LYS A 85 -2.34 -8.57 27.52
N LYS A 86 -2.97 -8.98 26.41
CA LYS A 86 -3.96 -10.05 26.35
C LYS A 86 -3.55 -11.10 25.32
N ILE A 87 -3.80 -12.37 25.65
CA ILE A 87 -3.62 -13.50 24.75
C ILE A 87 -4.91 -14.30 24.67
N LYS A 88 -5.11 -15.02 23.57
CA LYS A 88 -6.19 -16.01 23.46
C LYS A 88 -5.96 -17.11 24.50
N ASP A 89 -6.99 -17.42 25.28
CA ASP A 89 -6.96 -18.47 26.30
C ASP A 89 -6.58 -19.85 25.73
N PRO A 90 -5.36 -20.36 25.96
CA PRO A 90 -4.95 -21.64 25.38
C PRO A 90 -5.82 -22.83 25.83
N GLU A 91 -6.57 -22.71 26.93
CA GLU A 91 -7.47 -23.73 27.44
C GLU A 91 -8.89 -23.64 26.84
N ALA A 92 -9.27 -22.48 26.30
CA ALA A 92 -10.58 -22.29 25.71
C ALA A 92 -10.69 -22.99 24.36
N LYS A 93 -11.70 -23.84 24.24
CA LYS A 93 -12.09 -24.47 22.98
C LYS A 93 -13.52 -24.10 22.67
N LYS A 94 -13.83 -23.99 21.38
CA LYS A 94 -15.21 -23.85 20.93
C LYS A 94 -16.04 -25.01 21.50
N PRO A 95 -17.13 -24.75 22.25
CA PRO A 95 -17.98 -25.81 22.75
C PRO A 95 -18.57 -26.63 21.59
N GLU A 96 -18.70 -27.94 21.75
CA GLU A 96 -19.32 -28.80 20.73
C GLU A 96 -20.79 -28.44 20.48
N ASP A 97 -21.47 -27.89 21.50
CA ASP A 97 -22.85 -27.41 21.46
C ASP A 97 -22.99 -25.97 20.91
N TRP A 98 -21.93 -25.40 20.35
CA TRP A 98 -21.94 -24.04 19.83
C TRP A 98 -22.17 -24.04 18.31
N ASP A 99 -23.40 -23.72 17.91
CA ASP A 99 -23.76 -23.60 16.51
C ASP A 99 -23.47 -22.19 15.98
N ASP A 100 -22.55 -22.11 15.01
CA ASP A 100 -22.19 -20.88 14.30
C ASP A 100 -23.04 -20.72 13.02
N LYS A 101 -23.89 -21.69 12.68
CA LYS A 101 -24.72 -21.61 11.48
C LYS A 101 -25.94 -20.77 11.77
N GLU A 102 -26.01 -19.62 11.13
CA GLU A 102 -27.18 -18.72 11.16
C GLU A 102 -28.43 -19.40 10.65
N THR A 103 -28.28 -20.25 9.63
CA THR A 103 -29.38 -20.98 9.01
C THR A 103 -29.14 -22.48 8.99
N ILE A 104 -30.22 -23.24 9.17
CA ILE A 104 -30.26 -24.69 9.03
C ILE A 104 -31.28 -25.09 7.95
N PRO A 105 -31.08 -26.22 7.26
CA PRO A 105 -32.10 -26.74 6.36
C PRO A 105 -33.36 -27.06 7.16
N ASP A 106 -34.51 -26.65 6.64
CA ASP A 106 -35.81 -26.87 7.22
C ASP A 106 -36.08 -28.39 7.32
N PRO A 107 -36.19 -28.96 8.53
CA PRO A 107 -36.42 -30.39 8.70
C PRO A 107 -37.81 -30.84 8.23
N ASP A 108 -38.75 -29.90 8.09
CA ASP A 108 -40.12 -30.17 7.64
C ASP A 108 -40.31 -29.94 6.13
N ASP A 109 -39.34 -29.32 5.44
CA ASP A 109 -39.36 -29.16 4.00
C ASP A 109 -38.94 -30.48 3.33
N LYS A 110 -39.89 -31.13 2.67
CA LYS A 110 -39.67 -32.40 1.97
C LYS A 110 -39.62 -32.16 0.47
N LYS A 111 -38.70 -32.84 -0.21
CA LYS A 111 -38.64 -32.85 -1.69
C LYS A 111 -40.03 -33.17 -2.24
N PRO A 112 -40.65 -32.25 -3.01
CA PRO A 112 -41.91 -32.54 -3.68
C PRO A 112 -41.73 -33.72 -4.64
N GLU A 113 -42.71 -34.62 -4.72
CA GLU A 113 -42.66 -35.78 -5.61
C GLU A 113 -42.52 -35.37 -7.09
N ASP A 114 -42.99 -34.17 -7.46
CA ASP A 114 -42.93 -33.60 -8.82
C ASP A 114 -41.61 -32.84 -9.12
N TRP A 115 -40.61 -32.93 -8.25
CA TRP A 115 -39.33 -32.23 -8.44
C TRP A 115 -38.31 -33.05 -9.26
N ASP A 116 -38.38 -34.37 -9.18
CA ASP A 116 -37.43 -35.29 -9.82
C ASP A 116 -37.83 -35.58 -11.27
N LYS A 117 -37.81 -34.53 -12.09
CA LYS A 117 -38.07 -34.64 -13.53
C LYS A 117 -36.74 -34.88 -14.26
N PRO A 118 -36.73 -35.69 -15.33
CA PRO A 118 -35.51 -35.91 -16.11
C PRO A 118 -35.04 -34.60 -16.75
N GLU A 119 -33.73 -34.40 -16.80
CA GLU A 119 -33.09 -33.20 -17.37
C GLU A 119 -33.40 -33.04 -18.86
N HIS A 120 -33.52 -34.16 -19.58
CA HIS A 120 -33.91 -34.18 -20.99
C HIS A 120 -35.17 -35.02 -21.22
N ILE A 121 -36.06 -34.52 -22.07
CA ILE A 121 -37.27 -35.21 -22.54
C ILE A 121 -37.25 -35.29 -24.07
N PRO A 122 -37.84 -36.33 -24.70
CA PRO A 122 -37.98 -36.37 -26.15
C PRO A 122 -38.80 -35.18 -26.65
N ASP A 123 -38.36 -34.51 -27.71
CA ASP A 123 -39.05 -33.38 -28.30
C ASP A 123 -40.46 -33.79 -28.78
N PRO A 124 -41.54 -33.26 -28.18
CA PRO A 124 -42.90 -33.62 -28.55
C PRO A 124 -43.32 -33.08 -29.93
N ASP A 125 -42.61 -32.07 -30.44
CA ASP A 125 -42.88 -31.47 -31.76
C ASP A 125 -41.99 -32.09 -32.86
N ALA A 126 -41.03 -32.95 -32.49
CA ALA A 126 -40.23 -33.68 -33.47
C ALA A 126 -41.05 -34.81 -34.09
N THR A 127 -41.23 -34.73 -35.40
CA THR A 127 -41.82 -35.80 -36.20
C THR A 127 -40.76 -36.49 -37.04
N LYS A 128 -40.87 -37.81 -37.16
CA LYS A 128 -40.02 -38.61 -38.04
C LYS A 128 -39.96 -38.01 -39.46
N PRO A 129 -38.77 -37.73 -40.02
CA PRO A 129 -38.65 -37.21 -41.37
C PRO A 129 -39.26 -38.18 -42.41
N GLU A 130 -39.87 -37.64 -43.47
CA GLU A 130 -40.49 -38.46 -44.52
C GLU A 130 -39.48 -39.34 -45.30
N ASP A 131 -38.20 -38.98 -45.27
CA ASP A 131 -37.10 -39.67 -45.98
C ASP A 131 -36.32 -40.66 -45.07
N TRP A 132 -36.87 -41.02 -43.91
CA TRP A 132 -36.23 -41.96 -42.97
C TRP A 132 -36.65 -43.42 -43.21
N ASP A 133 -35.67 -44.30 -43.40
CA ASP A 133 -35.88 -45.74 -43.63
C ASP A 133 -35.47 -46.57 -42.40
N ASP A 134 -36.44 -47.14 -41.68
CA ASP A 134 -36.17 -47.91 -40.45
C ASP A 134 -35.36 -49.20 -40.69
N GLU A 135 -35.36 -49.74 -41.92
CA GLU A 135 -34.68 -51.00 -42.24
C GLU A 135 -33.18 -50.78 -42.54
N MET A 136 -32.82 -49.56 -42.97
CA MET A 136 -31.44 -49.16 -43.28
C MET A 136 -30.80 -48.28 -42.19
N ASP A 137 -31.57 -47.39 -41.56
CA ASP A 137 -31.09 -46.38 -40.59
C ASP A 137 -31.45 -46.71 -39.12
N GLY A 138 -32.34 -47.68 -38.88
CA GLY A 138 -32.80 -48.10 -37.55
C GLY A 138 -34.08 -47.40 -37.07
N GLU A 139 -34.61 -47.79 -35.90
CA GLU A 139 -35.79 -47.15 -35.31
C GLU A 139 -35.49 -45.67 -35.01
N TRP A 140 -36.31 -44.78 -35.56
CA TRP A 140 -36.16 -43.34 -35.34
C TRP A 140 -36.46 -42.97 -33.88
N GLU A 141 -35.51 -42.30 -33.23
CA GLU A 141 -35.67 -41.71 -31.90
C GLU A 141 -35.75 -40.19 -31.99
N ALA A 142 -36.73 -39.58 -31.32
CA ALA A 142 -36.87 -38.13 -31.27
C ALA A 142 -35.67 -37.48 -30.55
N PRO A 143 -35.17 -36.32 -31.03
CA PRO A 143 -34.10 -35.60 -30.34
C PRO A 143 -34.53 -35.24 -28.92
N MET A 144 -33.62 -35.40 -27.96
CA MET A 144 -33.86 -35.02 -26.58
C MET A 144 -33.69 -33.50 -26.43
N ILE A 145 -34.68 -32.83 -25.86
CA ILE A 145 -34.65 -31.41 -25.52
C ILE A 145 -34.58 -31.23 -24.00
N ASP A 146 -34.06 -30.08 -23.57
CA ASP A 146 -34.03 -29.72 -22.15
C ASP A 146 -35.45 -29.61 -21.61
N ASN A 147 -35.72 -30.33 -20.52
CA ASN A 147 -37.03 -30.35 -19.90
C ASN A 147 -37.31 -29.01 -19.21
N PRO A 148 -38.29 -28.21 -19.66
CA PRO A 148 -38.61 -26.93 -19.02
C PRO A 148 -39.13 -27.09 -17.58
N GLU A 149 -39.54 -28.30 -17.19
CA GLU A 149 -39.99 -28.62 -15.85
C GLU A 149 -38.86 -29.15 -14.93
N TYR A 150 -37.64 -29.34 -15.44
CA TYR A 150 -36.48 -29.71 -14.62
C TYR A 150 -36.05 -28.54 -13.74
N LYS A 151 -36.11 -28.71 -12.42
CA LYS A 151 -35.83 -27.67 -11.43
C LYS A 151 -34.45 -27.80 -10.76
N GLY A 152 -33.59 -28.70 -11.28
CA GLY A 152 -32.26 -28.98 -10.73
C GLY A 152 -32.28 -29.83 -9.45
N GLU A 153 -31.11 -30.02 -8.84
CA GLU A 153 -30.99 -30.73 -7.56
C GLU A 153 -31.76 -29.99 -6.46
N TRP A 154 -32.69 -30.70 -5.80
CA TRP A 154 -33.49 -30.13 -4.72
C TRP A 154 -32.62 -29.85 -3.50
N SER A 155 -32.68 -28.63 -2.98
CA SER A 155 -32.15 -28.28 -1.66
C SER A 155 -33.30 -27.78 -0.77
N PRO A 156 -33.39 -28.24 0.50
CA PRO A 156 -34.38 -27.75 1.45
C PRO A 156 -34.24 -26.24 1.67
N LYS A 157 -35.36 -25.57 1.98
CA LYS A 157 -35.35 -24.18 2.42
C LYS A 157 -34.48 -24.01 3.66
N GLN A 158 -33.82 -22.87 3.76
CA GLN A 158 -33.04 -22.51 4.94
C GLN A 158 -33.91 -21.71 5.91
N ILE A 159 -33.96 -22.14 7.18
CA ILE A 159 -34.65 -21.45 8.27
C ILE A 159 -33.62 -20.92 9.28
N ASP A 160 -33.98 -19.86 9.99
CA ASP A 160 -33.16 -19.33 11.07
C ASP A 160 -32.95 -20.41 12.13
N ASN A 161 -31.69 -20.65 12.48
CA ASN A 161 -31.31 -21.66 13.45
C ASN A 161 -31.61 -21.18 14.87
N PRO A 162 -32.57 -21.77 15.60
CA PRO A 162 -32.88 -21.36 16.97
C PRO A 162 -31.72 -21.62 17.95
N ALA A 163 -30.76 -22.48 17.58
CA ALA A 163 -29.58 -22.81 18.36
C ALA A 163 -28.36 -21.94 18.00
N TYR A 164 -28.49 -20.99 17.08
CA TYR A 164 -27.40 -20.06 16.71
C TYR A 164 -27.03 -19.18 17.90
N LYS A 165 -25.78 -19.29 18.35
CA LYS A 165 -25.25 -18.51 19.48
C LYS A 165 -24.36 -17.35 19.05
N GLY A 166 -24.26 -17.07 17.74
CA GLY A 166 -23.33 -16.11 17.17
C GLY A 166 -21.99 -16.76 16.79
N PRO A 167 -21.11 -16.05 16.07
CA PRO A 167 -19.75 -16.54 15.82
C PRO A 167 -19.01 -16.69 17.15
N TRP A 168 -18.47 -17.88 17.42
CA TRP A 168 -17.70 -18.09 18.64
C TRP A 168 -16.47 -17.17 18.69
N ILE A 169 -16.46 -16.25 19.66
CA ILE A 169 -15.31 -15.37 19.94
C ILE A 169 -14.43 -16.07 20.98
N HIS A 170 -13.20 -16.36 20.59
CA HIS A 170 -12.21 -16.95 21.48
C HIS A 170 -11.93 -16.01 22.66
N PRO A 171 -12.08 -16.45 23.93
CA PRO A 171 -11.86 -15.57 25.06
C PRO A 171 -10.40 -15.12 25.15
N GLU A 172 -10.21 -13.88 25.57
CA GLU A 172 -8.91 -13.26 25.81
C GLU A 172 -8.64 -13.21 27.31
N ILE A 173 -7.48 -13.70 27.74
CA ILE A 173 -6.99 -13.67 29.12
C ILE A 173 -5.79 -12.73 29.22
N ASP A 174 -5.53 -12.22 30.43
CA ASP A 174 -4.35 -11.43 30.72
C ASP A 174 -3.09 -12.29 30.49
N ASN A 175 -2.12 -11.73 29.78
CA ASN A 175 -0.89 -12.44 29.47
C ASN A 175 0.02 -12.53 30.72
N PRO A 176 0.32 -13.73 31.25
CA PRO A 176 1.18 -13.86 32.42
C PRO A 176 2.63 -13.39 32.18
N GLU A 177 3.07 -13.34 30.92
CA GLU A 177 4.39 -12.84 30.53
C GLU A 177 4.44 -11.30 30.42
N TYR A 178 3.29 -10.62 30.38
CA TYR A 178 3.25 -9.16 30.35
C TYR A 178 3.65 -8.57 31.70
N LYS A 179 4.67 -7.72 31.67
CA LYS A 179 5.11 -6.93 32.81
C LYS A 179 5.21 -5.47 32.38
N PRO A 180 4.54 -4.54 33.07
CA PRO A 180 4.64 -3.12 32.74
C PRO A 180 6.06 -2.63 33.01
N GLU A 181 6.63 -1.92 32.05
CA GLU A 181 7.97 -1.36 32.16
C GLU A 181 7.94 0.18 32.15
N PRO A 182 7.99 0.83 33.34
CA PRO A 182 7.82 2.29 33.45
C PRO A 182 8.99 3.10 32.92
N LYS A 183 10.09 2.45 32.49
CA LYS A 183 11.31 3.10 32.00
C LYS A 183 11.62 2.73 30.55
N LEU A 184 10.60 2.37 29.78
CA LEU A 184 10.73 2.01 28.37
C LEU A 184 11.33 3.17 27.54
N TYR A 185 11.00 4.41 27.91
CA TYR A 185 11.57 5.62 27.31
C TYR A 185 13.07 5.80 27.55
N ALA A 186 13.60 5.23 28.63
CA ALA A 186 14.91 5.57 29.15
C ALA A 186 16.01 4.86 28.34
N GLN A 187 16.77 5.63 27.59
CA GLN A 187 17.96 5.14 26.89
C GLN A 187 19.20 5.29 27.77
N LYS A 188 20.20 4.44 27.51
CA LYS A 188 21.54 4.61 28.07
C LYS A 188 22.21 5.86 27.46
N GLU A 189 23.40 6.19 27.93
CA GLU A 189 24.19 7.33 27.46
C GLU A 189 24.25 7.41 25.92
N ILE A 190 23.97 8.60 25.38
CA ILE A 190 24.05 8.93 23.96
C ILE A 190 25.24 9.87 23.77
N CYS A 191 26.35 9.35 23.23
CA CYS A 191 27.59 10.11 23.09
C CYS A 191 27.87 10.61 21.67
N ALA A 192 27.13 10.11 20.67
CA ALA A 192 27.39 10.39 19.26
C ALA A 192 26.09 10.44 18.46
N ILE A 193 26.11 11.26 17.42
CA ILE A 193 25.13 11.30 16.34
C ILE A 193 25.88 10.85 15.10
N GLY A 194 25.27 10.00 14.28
CA GLY A 194 25.82 9.70 12.97
C GLY A 194 24.75 9.60 11.91
N LEU A 195 25.13 10.03 10.72
CA LEU A 195 24.33 9.99 9.51
C LEU A 195 24.98 8.93 8.63
N ASP A 196 24.38 7.75 8.58
CA ASP A 196 24.80 6.64 7.74
C ASP A 196 23.62 6.24 6.86
N LEU A 197 23.65 6.69 5.61
CA LEU A 197 22.53 6.66 4.69
C LEU A 197 23.02 6.27 3.29
N TRP A 198 22.13 5.65 2.52
CA TRP A 198 22.34 5.40 1.10
C TRP A 198 21.52 6.39 0.27
N GLN A 199 22.13 7.01 -0.75
CA GLN A 199 21.44 7.90 -1.69
C GLN A 199 21.73 7.47 -3.12
N VAL A 200 20.69 7.40 -3.95
CA VAL A 200 20.85 7.22 -5.40
C VAL A 200 21.19 8.55 -6.06
N LYS A 201 20.34 9.56 -5.88
CA LYS A 201 20.60 10.95 -6.28
C LYS A 201 21.03 11.74 -5.04
N SER A 202 22.26 12.25 -5.06
CA SER A 202 22.77 13.13 -4.01
C SER A 202 22.12 14.51 -4.08
N GLY A 203 22.19 15.28 -2.99
CA GLY A 203 21.74 16.67 -2.94
C GLY A 203 21.05 17.07 -1.63
N THR A 204 20.74 16.10 -0.77
CA THR A 204 20.16 16.37 0.54
C THR A 204 21.14 17.11 1.44
N ILE A 205 20.66 18.17 2.07
CA ILE A 205 21.40 18.97 3.04
C ILE A 205 20.79 18.71 4.42
N PHE A 206 21.64 18.36 5.39
CA PHE A 206 21.27 18.27 6.79
C PHE A 206 21.86 19.46 7.54
N ASP A 207 21.03 20.20 8.27
CA ASP A 207 21.46 21.29 9.14
C ASP A 207 20.61 21.33 10.42
N ASN A 208 21.06 22.13 11.40
CA ASN A 208 20.32 22.48 12.62
C ASN A 208 19.97 21.28 13.51
N ILE A 209 20.83 20.27 13.57
CA ILE A 209 20.67 19.12 14.47
C ILE A 209 20.72 19.61 15.93
N LEU A 210 19.60 19.45 16.64
CA LEU A 210 19.44 19.83 18.04
C LEU A 210 19.00 18.62 18.87
N ILE A 211 19.73 18.35 19.95
CA ILE A 211 19.33 17.42 21.01
C ILE A 211 19.25 18.21 22.32
N THR A 212 18.09 18.19 22.96
CA THR A 212 17.80 18.95 24.18
C THR A 212 16.78 18.20 25.03
N ASP A 213 16.74 18.49 26.33
CA ASP A 213 15.73 18.02 27.28
C ASP A 213 14.59 19.04 27.50
N ASP A 214 14.72 20.24 26.95
CA ASP A 214 13.73 21.32 27.02
C ASP A 214 12.91 21.44 25.71
N VAL A 215 11.61 21.13 25.82
CA VAL A 215 10.64 21.19 24.72
C VAL A 215 10.39 22.63 24.26
N GLU A 216 10.34 23.60 25.19
CA GLU A 216 10.10 25.01 24.84
C GLU A 216 11.30 25.57 24.08
N TYR A 217 12.52 25.22 24.50
CA TYR A 217 13.74 25.59 23.78
C TYR A 217 13.74 25.03 22.35
N ALA A 218 13.39 23.74 22.18
CA ALA A 218 13.28 23.13 20.86
C ALA A 218 12.24 23.84 19.98
N GLN A 219 11.04 24.12 20.51
CA GLN A 219 9.99 24.83 19.78
C GLN A 219 10.42 26.24 19.34
N LYS A 220 11.16 26.95 20.20
CA LYS A 220 11.69 28.27 19.87
C LYS A 220 12.76 28.20 18.77
N ALA A 221 13.61 27.18 18.78
CA ALA A 221 14.57 26.94 17.70
C ALA A 221 13.87 26.72 16.36
N ILE A 222 12.82 25.90 16.33
CA ILE A 222 11.98 25.66 15.13
C ILE A 222 11.33 26.96 14.65
N ALA A 223 10.77 27.76 15.56
CA ALA A 223 10.13 29.02 15.21
C ALA A 223 11.08 30.00 14.51
N ASN A 224 12.37 30.01 14.88
CA ASN A 224 13.38 30.84 14.24
C ASN A 224 13.72 30.39 12.81
N LEU A 225 13.53 29.11 12.49
CA LEU A 225 13.80 28.55 11.15
C LEU A 225 12.70 28.87 10.13
N LYS A 226 11.49 29.23 10.59
CA LYS A 226 10.37 29.57 9.69
C LYS A 226 10.71 30.72 8.74
N ALA A 227 11.45 31.73 9.22
CA ALA A 227 11.90 32.84 8.38
C ALA A 227 12.84 32.37 7.25
N THR A 228 13.69 31.37 7.53
CA THR A 228 14.56 30.75 6.53
C THR A 228 13.75 29.96 5.51
N GLN A 229 12.79 29.14 5.94
CA GLN A 229 11.90 28.38 5.04
C GLN A 229 11.08 29.30 4.12
N GLU A 230 10.56 30.42 4.64
CA GLU A 230 9.86 31.42 3.83
C GLU A 230 10.79 32.12 2.84
N GLY A 231 12.03 32.41 3.23
CA GLY A 231 13.04 33.00 2.35
C GLY A 231 13.49 32.05 1.24
N GLU A 232 13.71 30.78 1.58
CA GLU A 232 14.03 29.70 0.65
C GLU A 232 12.94 29.56 -0.41
N LYS A 233 11.67 29.49 0.02
CA LYS A 233 10.54 29.37 -0.89
C LYS A 233 10.46 30.53 -1.89
N LYS A 234 10.62 31.77 -1.41
CA LYS A 234 10.62 32.96 -2.28
C LYS A 234 11.76 32.92 -3.30
N MET A 235 12.96 32.53 -2.87
CA MET A 235 14.11 32.44 -3.77
C MET A 235 13.92 31.34 -4.81
N LYS A 236 13.35 30.19 -4.42
CA LYS A 236 13.03 29.10 -5.34
C LYS A 236 11.99 29.51 -6.38
N GLU A 237 10.91 30.17 -5.96
CA GLU A 237 9.87 30.69 -6.87
C GLU A 237 10.45 31.72 -7.87
N GLU A 238 11.39 32.57 -7.43
CA GLU A 238 12.08 33.52 -8.31
C GLU A 238 12.98 32.81 -9.32
N GLN A 239 13.77 31.82 -8.87
CA GLN A 239 14.63 31.01 -9.74
C GLN A 239 13.82 30.21 -10.77
N GLU A 240 12.73 29.55 -10.36
CA GLU A 240 11.87 28.79 -11.28
C GLU A 240 11.25 29.69 -12.35
N LYS A 241 10.87 30.92 -11.97
CA LYS A 241 10.37 31.91 -12.93
C LYS A 241 11.45 32.33 -13.92
N GLU A 242 12.66 32.63 -13.46
CA GLU A 242 13.78 32.98 -14.33
C GLU A 242 14.18 31.82 -15.26
N GLU A 243 14.20 30.59 -14.75
CA GLU A 243 14.49 29.38 -15.54
C GLU A 243 13.43 29.16 -16.61
N LYS A 244 12.15 29.33 -16.27
CA LYS A 244 11.05 29.22 -17.23
C LYS A 244 11.13 30.29 -18.32
N GLU A 245 11.35 31.56 -17.95
CA GLU A 245 11.53 32.64 -18.93
C GLU A 245 12.77 32.42 -19.82
N ALA A 246 13.83 31.83 -19.28
CA ALA A 246 15.03 31.48 -20.04
C ALA A 246 14.81 30.27 -20.97
N GLN A 247 13.97 29.30 -20.56
CA GLN A 247 13.61 28.15 -21.37
C GLN A 247 12.70 28.58 -22.53
N GLU A 248 11.67 29.39 -22.26
CA GLU A 248 10.78 29.94 -23.30
C GLU A 248 11.58 30.70 -24.37
N LYS A 249 12.53 31.56 -23.97
CA LYS A 249 13.43 32.25 -24.91
C LYS A 249 14.36 31.33 -25.70
N LYS A 250 14.69 30.15 -25.17
CA LYS A 250 15.51 29.14 -25.90
C LYS A 250 14.66 28.35 -26.87
N GLU A 251 13.41 28.08 -26.53
CA GLU A 251 12.44 27.41 -27.40
C GLU A 251 12.06 28.33 -28.57
N GLU A 252 11.74 29.59 -28.31
CA GLU A 252 11.49 30.61 -29.36
C GLU A 252 12.67 30.73 -30.35
N LYS A 253 13.91 30.76 -29.85
CA LYS A 253 15.10 30.80 -30.72
C LYS A 253 15.30 29.53 -31.54
N LYS A 254 14.94 28.35 -31.00
CA LYS A 254 15.03 27.10 -31.74
C LYS A 254 13.99 27.03 -32.85
N GLU A 255 12.77 27.51 -32.59
CA GLU A 255 11.73 27.61 -33.62
C GLU A 255 12.14 28.62 -34.71
N GLU A 256 12.74 29.77 -34.35
CA GLU A 256 13.27 30.71 -35.34
C GLU A 256 14.44 30.14 -36.17
N ASP A 257 15.36 29.39 -35.54
CA ASP A 257 16.47 28.75 -36.25
C ASP A 257 16.00 27.57 -37.16
N GLU A 258 14.96 26.82 -36.76
CA GLU A 258 14.37 25.74 -37.57
C GLU A 258 13.57 26.29 -38.78
N ASP A 259 12.88 27.42 -38.64
CA ASP A 259 12.16 28.07 -39.76
C ASP A 259 13.10 28.71 -40.81
N ASP A 260 14.35 29.09 -40.44
CA ASP A 260 15.35 29.66 -41.36
C ASP A 260 16.11 28.55 -42.15
N GLU A 261 16.23 27.33 -41.60
CA GLU A 261 16.81 26.18 -42.32
C GLU A 261 15.88 25.59 -43.40
N ASP A 262 14.55 25.72 -43.26
CA ASP A 262 13.57 25.27 -44.27
C ASP A 262 13.38 26.28 -45.43
N ALA A 263 13.97 27.48 -45.33
CA ALA A 263 13.87 28.53 -46.36
C ALA A 263 14.95 28.46 -47.46
N ASP A 264 16.00 27.66 -47.28
CA ASP A 264 17.18 27.61 -48.19
C ASP A 264 17.20 26.40 -49.16
N ASP A 265 16.21 25.50 -49.14
CA ASP A 265 16.17 24.30 -50.02
C ASP A 265 15.20 24.42 -51.24
N GLU A 266 14.85 25.63 -51.67
CA GLU A 266 14.01 25.88 -52.87
C GLU A 266 14.76 26.59 -54.02
N GLU A 267 16.10 26.56 -54.09
CA GLU A 267 16.81 27.09 -55.27
C GLU A 267 18.08 26.33 -55.72
N SER A 268 17.95 25.05 -56.10
CA SER A 268 18.88 24.47 -57.11
C SER A 268 18.32 23.27 -57.89
N LYS A 269 17.45 23.54 -58.87
CA LYS A 269 17.16 22.58 -59.97
C LYS A 269 18.24 22.64 -61.05
N VAL A 270 19.13 21.63 -61.12
CA VAL A 270 19.83 21.22 -62.36
C VAL A 270 20.02 19.68 -62.40
N PRO A 271 19.73 18.97 -63.51
CA PRO A 271 19.55 17.50 -63.58
C PRO A 271 20.87 16.73 -63.95
N PRO A 272 20.85 15.39 -64.08
CA PRO A 272 21.89 14.48 -63.57
C PRO A 272 23.03 14.18 -64.56
N VAL A 273 24.17 13.75 -64.03
CA VAL A 273 25.24 13.11 -64.81
C VAL A 273 25.46 11.68 -64.28
N GLU A 274 25.23 10.71 -65.17
CA GLU A 274 25.60 9.31 -65.02
C GLU A 274 27.13 9.14 -65.12
N GLU A 275 27.75 8.45 -64.16
CA GLU A 275 28.95 7.62 -64.37
C GLU A 275 28.83 6.44 -63.41
N LEU A 276 28.53 5.24 -63.90
CA LEU A 276 29.42 4.24 -64.52
C LEU A 276 30.28 3.46 -63.50
N ASP A 277 29.96 2.17 -63.49
CA ASP A 277 30.52 1.01 -62.80
C ASP A 277 32.05 0.88 -62.71
N HIS A 278 32.42 -0.02 -61.78
CA HIS A 278 33.63 -0.86 -61.73
C HIS A 278 34.91 -0.22 -61.20
N ASP A 279 35.83 -0.90 -60.51
CA ASP A 279 35.92 -2.16 -59.76
C ASP A 279 37.38 -2.17 -59.23
N GLU A 280 37.68 -3.12 -58.36
CA GLU A 280 39.00 -3.61 -57.97
C GLU A 280 39.80 -2.91 -56.84
N LEU A 281 39.90 -3.73 -55.77
CA LEU A 281 41.01 -4.00 -54.84
C LEU A 281 41.04 -3.28 -53.48
#